data_AF-A0A7J0C1P2-F1
#
_entry.id   AF-A0A7J0C1P2-F1
#
_cell.length_a   1.000
_cell.length_b   1.000
_cell.length_c   1.000
_cell.angle_alpha   90.00
_cell.angle_beta   90.00
_cell.angle_gamma   90.00
#
_symmetry.space_group_name_H-M   'P 1'
#
loop_
_entity.id
_entity.type
_entity.pdbx_description
1 polymer ?
#
loop_
_entity_poly.entity_id
_entity_poly.type
_entity_poly.pdbx_seq_one_letter_code
_entity_poly.pdbx_strand_id
1 'polypeptide(L)'
;MTGARTPPPTGGPRGTDHAARPSPVDLLLGSIQGMAETAGTQQVDSRQAARAERRAAKLARQIGAFAKEHGGAEGHLAHTGQSGTRIVLVGQDGGWGDLVAPSYAVADSAARKSGITMHESFDGDFAAKVRTGPYEWSRMAGIQLGGPSGNR
;
A
#
# COMPACT_ATOMS: atom_id res chain seq x y z
N MET A 1 -4.78 -86.67 29.41
CA MET A 1 -5.31 -85.39 28.90
C MET A 1 -4.12 -84.60 28.38
N THR A 2 -3.84 -84.69 27.06
CA THR A 2 -4.05 -83.60 26.07
C THR A 2 -3.18 -82.37 26.37
N GLY A 3 -2.28 -81.88 25.53
CA GLY A 3 -1.97 -82.14 24.13
C GLY A 3 -1.30 -80.88 23.55
N ALA A 4 -0.20 -81.09 22.81
CA ALA A 4 0.26 -80.37 21.61
C ALA A 4 0.41 -78.82 21.52
N ARG A 5 1.50 -78.47 20.81
CA ARG A 5 1.67 -77.43 19.76
C ARG A 5 2.17 -76.03 20.16
N THR A 6 3.39 -75.76 19.69
CA THR A 6 3.98 -74.44 19.41
C THR A 6 3.27 -73.76 18.23
N PRO A 7 3.05 -72.43 18.26
CA PRO A 7 2.90 -71.60 17.06
C PRO A 7 4.18 -70.82 16.68
N PRO A 8 4.35 -70.44 15.39
CA PRO A 8 5.55 -69.79 14.82
C PRO A 8 5.62 -68.26 15.08
N PRO A 9 6.74 -67.59 14.77
CA PRO A 9 6.95 -66.16 15.06
C PRO A 9 6.17 -65.24 14.11
N THR A 10 5.53 -64.21 14.65
CA THR A 10 4.95 -63.10 13.89
C THR A 10 6.04 -62.04 13.62
N GLY A 11 6.43 -61.92 12.35
CA GLY A 11 7.29 -60.83 11.87
C GLY A 11 6.53 -59.50 11.80
N GLY A 12 7.22 -58.42 12.17
CA GLY A 12 6.90 -57.04 11.82
C GLY A 12 8.18 -56.37 11.32
N PRO A 13 8.13 -55.56 10.25
CA PRO A 13 9.33 -55.16 9.51
C PRO A 13 10.18 -54.16 10.30
N ARG A 14 11.48 -54.46 10.41
CA ARG A 14 12.52 -53.47 10.67
C ARG A 14 12.61 -52.55 9.45
N GLY A 15 12.54 -51.25 9.71
CA GLY A 15 12.61 -50.23 8.68
C GLY A 15 13.90 -50.29 7.87
N THR A 16 13.75 -50.08 6.57
CA THR A 16 14.77 -49.47 5.73
C THR A 16 14.04 -48.45 4.88
N ASP A 17 13.80 -47.26 5.44
CA ASP A 17 13.38 -46.11 4.65
C ASP A 17 14.63 -45.60 3.92
N HIS A 18 14.99 -46.30 2.83
CA HIS A 18 15.86 -45.71 1.83
C HIS A 18 15.03 -44.64 1.13
N ALA A 19 15.11 -43.40 1.64
CA ALA A 19 14.69 -42.23 0.88
C ALA A 19 15.36 -42.33 -0.50
N ALA A 20 14.58 -42.70 -1.50
CA ALA A 20 15.07 -42.88 -2.86
C ALA A 20 15.72 -41.56 -3.29
N ARG A 21 16.99 -41.61 -3.69
CA ARG A 21 17.65 -40.43 -4.26
C ARG A 21 16.82 -39.98 -5.46
N PRO A 22 16.38 -38.71 -5.52
CA PRO A 22 15.53 -38.25 -6.61
C PRO A 22 16.24 -38.51 -7.94
N SER A 23 15.49 -39.03 -8.91
CA SER A 23 16.08 -39.36 -10.20
C SER A 23 16.54 -38.07 -10.92
N PRO A 24 17.47 -38.17 -11.87
CA PRO A 24 17.86 -37.01 -12.69
C PRO A 24 16.68 -36.34 -13.38
N VAL A 25 15.61 -37.10 -13.66
CA VAL A 25 14.36 -36.60 -14.24
C VAL A 25 13.54 -35.80 -13.22
N ASP A 26 13.46 -36.25 -11.96
CA ASP A 26 12.76 -35.53 -10.89
C ASP A 26 13.44 -34.20 -10.56
N LEU A 27 14.78 -34.16 -10.61
CA LEU A 27 15.57 -32.94 -10.44
C LEU A 27 15.35 -31.95 -11.61
N LEU A 28 15.22 -32.46 -12.83
CA LEU A 28 14.94 -31.65 -14.01
C LEU A 28 13.51 -31.08 -13.97
N LEU A 29 12.51 -31.89 -13.59
CA LEU A 29 11.12 -31.46 -13.43
C LEU A 29 10.96 -30.42 -12.29
N GLY A 30 11.67 -30.60 -11.16
CA GLY A 30 11.70 -29.60 -10.09
C GLY A 30 12.32 -28.27 -10.54
N SER A 31 13.37 -28.33 -11.38
CA SER A 31 14.06 -27.15 -11.90
C SER A 31 13.20 -26.33 -12.88
N ILE A 32 12.44 -26.97 -13.77
CA ILE A 32 11.52 -26.27 -14.69
C ILE A 32 10.32 -25.68 -13.96
N GLN A 33 9.81 -26.36 -12.92
CA GLN A 33 8.69 -25.87 -12.12
C GLN A 33 9.08 -24.63 -11.31
N GLY A 34 10.26 -24.64 -10.68
CA GLY A 34 10.81 -23.48 -9.96
C GLY A 34 11.09 -22.27 -10.85
N MET A 35 11.53 -22.50 -12.10
CA MET A 35 11.71 -21.43 -13.10
C MET A 35 10.37 -20.82 -13.56
N ALA A 36 9.32 -21.63 -13.72
CA ALA A 36 8.00 -21.14 -14.10
C ALA A 36 7.36 -20.27 -12.99
N GLU A 37 7.50 -20.66 -11.72
CA GLU A 37 7.01 -19.85 -10.59
C GLU A 37 7.77 -18.53 -10.45
N THR A 38 9.09 -18.53 -10.56
CA THR A 38 9.89 -17.29 -10.50
C THR A 38 9.59 -16.35 -11.68
N ALA A 39 9.34 -16.88 -12.89
CA ALA A 39 8.92 -16.07 -14.04
C ALA A 39 7.53 -15.42 -13.83
N GLY A 40 6.59 -16.17 -13.24
CA GLY A 40 5.25 -15.66 -12.89
C GLY A 40 5.29 -14.52 -11.88
N THR A 41 6.05 -14.66 -10.80
CA THR A 41 6.19 -13.65 -9.75
C THR A 41 6.84 -12.36 -10.28
N GLN A 42 7.93 -12.49 -11.05
CA GLN A 42 8.61 -11.34 -11.67
C GLN A 42 7.69 -10.55 -12.63
N GLN A 43 6.84 -11.24 -13.39
CA GLN A 43 5.90 -10.58 -14.29
C GLN A 43 4.77 -9.85 -13.54
N VAL A 44 4.33 -10.39 -12.40
CA VAL A 44 3.33 -9.73 -11.54
C VAL A 44 3.93 -8.49 -10.88
N ASP A 45 5.14 -8.58 -10.34
CA ASP A 45 5.83 -7.46 -9.68
C ASP A 45 6.09 -6.29 -10.62
N SER A 46 6.58 -6.57 -11.84
CA SER A 46 6.81 -5.53 -12.86
C SER A 46 5.52 -4.81 -13.27
N ARG A 47 4.41 -5.52 -13.42
CA ARG A 47 3.10 -4.91 -13.70
C ARG A 47 2.60 -4.06 -12.52
N GLN A 48 2.82 -4.51 -11.28
CA GLN A 48 2.47 -3.74 -10.08
C GLN A 48 3.30 -2.47 -9.98
N ALA A 49 4.62 -2.55 -10.20
CA ALA A 49 5.52 -1.40 -10.24
C ALA A 49 5.09 -0.37 -11.31
N ALA A 50 4.76 -0.83 -12.52
CA ALA A 50 4.26 0.06 -13.58
C ALA A 50 2.90 0.71 -13.24
N ARG A 51 2.05 0.05 -12.44
CA ARG A 51 0.80 0.66 -11.94
C ARG A 51 1.09 1.69 -10.84
N ALA A 52 2.00 1.37 -9.92
CA ALA A 52 2.42 2.27 -8.85
C ALA A 52 3.03 3.57 -9.42
N GLU A 53 3.90 3.44 -10.42
CA GLU A 53 4.54 4.58 -11.09
C GLU A 53 3.53 5.49 -11.79
N ARG A 54 2.57 4.91 -12.53
CA ARG A 54 1.47 5.67 -13.16
C ARG A 54 0.61 6.40 -12.12
N ARG A 55 0.36 5.78 -10.97
CA ARG A 55 -0.38 6.41 -9.86
C ARG A 55 0.41 7.56 -9.25
N ALA A 56 1.71 7.37 -9.00
CA ALA A 56 2.59 8.42 -8.50
C ALA A 56 2.63 9.62 -9.47
N ALA A 57 2.79 9.37 -10.77
CA ALA A 57 2.75 10.42 -11.79
C ALA A 57 1.40 11.15 -11.84
N LYS A 58 0.28 10.44 -11.70
CA LYS A 58 -1.06 11.07 -11.64
C LYS A 58 -1.19 11.97 -10.41
N LEU A 59 -0.79 11.48 -9.24
CA LEU A 59 -0.83 12.25 -7.99
C LEU A 59 0.08 13.48 -8.07
N ALA A 60 1.29 13.35 -8.58
CA ALA A 60 2.20 14.47 -8.79
C ALA A 60 1.59 15.58 -9.66
N ARG A 61 0.86 15.21 -10.72
CA ARG A 61 0.12 16.18 -11.54
C ARG A 61 -1.01 16.87 -10.77
N GLN A 62 -1.72 16.16 -9.89
CA GLN A 62 -2.76 16.75 -9.05
C GLN A 62 -2.18 17.70 -8.01
N ILE A 63 -1.04 17.33 -7.40
CA ILE A 63 -0.28 18.20 -6.49
C ILE A 63 0.16 19.47 -7.22
N GLY A 64 0.72 19.35 -8.43
CA GLY A 64 1.13 20.50 -9.23
C GLY A 64 -0.05 21.40 -9.66
N ALA A 65 -1.21 20.83 -9.96
CA ALA A 65 -2.42 21.60 -10.25
C ALA A 65 -2.89 22.41 -9.03
N PHE A 66 -2.94 21.77 -7.85
CA PHE A 66 -3.25 22.44 -6.59
C PHE A 66 -2.25 23.57 -6.30
N ALA A 67 -0.94 23.30 -6.39
CA ALA A 67 0.08 24.31 -6.18
C ALA A 67 -0.08 25.51 -7.12
N LYS A 68 -0.41 25.27 -8.40
CA LYS A 68 -0.65 26.35 -9.36
C LYS A 68 -1.87 27.20 -9.01
N GLU A 69 -2.95 26.58 -8.55
CA GLU A 69 -4.19 27.26 -8.17
C GLU A 69 -3.98 28.14 -6.92
N HIS A 70 -3.15 27.69 -5.98
CA HIS A 70 -2.96 28.32 -4.67
C HIS A 70 -1.67 29.17 -4.54
N GLY A 71 -0.99 29.46 -5.65
CA GLY A 71 0.23 30.29 -5.66
C GLY A 71 1.49 29.61 -5.11
N GLY A 72 1.47 28.28 -5.01
CA GLY A 72 2.47 27.42 -4.40
C GLY A 72 1.81 26.45 -3.42
N ALA A 73 2.51 25.37 -3.06
CA ALA A 73 2.04 24.46 -2.03
C ALA A 73 3.21 23.80 -1.28
N GLU A 74 2.95 23.45 -0.04
CA GLU A 74 3.76 22.60 0.82
C GLU A 74 2.89 21.41 1.27
N GLY A 75 3.49 20.32 1.74
CA GLY A 75 2.73 19.12 2.08
C GLY A 75 3.29 18.29 3.22
N HIS A 76 2.51 17.31 3.65
CA HIS A 76 2.89 16.34 4.68
C HIS A 76 2.29 14.96 4.34
N LEU A 77 3.05 13.90 4.63
CA LEU A 77 2.59 12.52 4.46
C LEU A 77 2.08 11.95 5.78
N ALA A 78 0.76 11.77 5.88
CA ALA A 78 0.13 11.12 7.02
C ALA A 78 -0.18 9.65 6.70
N HIS A 79 0.44 8.71 7.42
CA HIS A 79 0.16 7.30 7.25
C HIS A 79 -1.20 6.95 7.85
N THR A 80 -2.16 6.50 7.03
CA THR A 80 -3.54 6.21 7.43
C THR A 80 -3.78 4.72 7.71
N GLY A 81 -2.71 3.97 8.02
CA GLY A 81 -2.78 2.53 8.24
C GLY A 81 -3.19 1.77 6.98
N GLN A 82 -4.21 0.91 7.08
CA GLN A 82 -4.65 0.05 5.95
C GLN A 82 -5.23 0.83 4.77
N SER A 83 -5.67 2.09 4.98
CA SER A 83 -6.23 2.93 3.92
C SER A 83 -5.17 3.57 3.02
N GLY A 84 -3.89 3.36 3.31
CA GLY A 84 -2.77 3.87 2.52
C GLY A 84 -2.09 5.07 3.17
N THR A 85 -1.74 6.07 2.37
CA THR A 85 -1.04 7.28 2.85
C THR A 85 -1.72 8.52 2.30
N ARG A 86 -2.13 9.41 3.20
CA ARG A 86 -2.71 10.69 2.88
C ARG A 86 -1.61 11.71 2.64
N ILE A 87 -1.70 12.42 1.52
CA ILE A 87 -0.86 13.56 1.17
C ILE A 87 -1.68 14.79 1.51
N VAL A 88 -1.35 15.45 2.61
CA VAL A 88 -1.98 16.72 3.00
C VAL A 88 -1.23 17.84 2.27
N LEU A 89 -1.96 18.75 1.62
CA LEU A 89 -1.43 19.89 0.89
C LEU A 89 -1.95 21.18 1.52
N VAL A 90 -1.07 22.16 1.67
CA VAL A 90 -1.40 23.51 2.14
C VAL A 90 -0.80 24.51 1.14
N GLY A 91 -1.67 25.32 0.56
CA GLY A 91 -1.36 26.37 -0.40
C GLY A 91 -0.79 27.62 0.27
N GLN A 92 -0.12 28.47 -0.51
CA GLN A 92 0.42 29.74 0.00
C GLN A 92 -0.68 30.73 0.40
N ASP A 93 -1.86 30.62 -0.21
CA ASP A 93 -3.06 31.37 0.17
C ASP A 93 -3.76 30.83 1.44
N GLY A 94 -3.29 29.71 1.98
CA GLY A 94 -3.84 29.00 3.14
C GLY A 94 -4.94 27.98 2.80
N GLY A 95 -5.29 27.82 1.53
CA GLY A 95 -6.16 26.73 1.07
C GLY A 95 -5.52 25.38 1.35
N TRP A 96 -6.32 24.34 1.57
CA TRP A 96 -5.79 23.02 1.88
C TRP A 96 -6.65 21.91 1.26
N GLY A 97 -6.02 20.76 1.06
CA GLY A 97 -6.69 19.60 0.48
C GLY A 97 -5.91 18.33 0.73
N ASP A 98 -6.52 17.19 0.40
CA ASP A 98 -5.91 15.89 0.57
C ASP A 98 -6.01 15.00 -0.67
N LEU A 99 -4.96 14.22 -0.87
CA LEU A 99 -4.94 13.11 -1.81
C LEU A 99 -4.62 11.83 -1.05
N VAL A 100 -5.09 10.69 -1.55
CA VAL A 100 -4.80 9.39 -0.94
C VAL A 100 -4.05 8.50 -1.94
N ALA A 101 -2.88 8.04 -1.53
CA ALA A 101 -2.11 7.02 -2.23
C ALA A 101 -2.35 5.65 -1.59
N PRO A 102 -2.32 4.56 -2.39
CA PRO A 102 -2.53 3.20 -1.88
C PRO A 102 -1.39 2.70 -0.97
N SER A 103 -0.23 3.35 -0.99
CA SER A 103 0.90 3.03 -0.13
C SER A 103 1.79 4.24 0.08
N TYR A 104 2.63 4.18 1.12
CA TYR A 104 3.60 5.22 1.42
C TYR A 104 4.58 5.44 0.26
N ALA A 105 5.10 4.37 -0.33
CA ALA A 105 6.05 4.46 -1.45
C ALA A 105 5.47 5.21 -2.67
N VAL A 106 4.16 5.04 -2.95
CA VAL A 106 3.50 5.79 -4.03
C VAL A 106 3.34 7.26 -3.65
N ALA A 107 3.01 7.57 -2.40
CA ALA A 107 2.91 8.95 -1.92
C ALA A 107 4.25 9.68 -1.94
N ASP A 108 5.32 9.07 -1.42
CA ASP A 108 6.69 9.62 -1.43
C ASP A 108 7.17 9.85 -2.87
N SER A 109 6.98 8.88 -3.77
CA SER A 109 7.30 9.03 -5.19
C SER A 109 6.52 10.19 -5.83
N ALA A 110 5.23 10.35 -5.53
CA ALA A 110 4.42 11.47 -6.03
C ALA A 110 4.93 12.83 -5.52
N ALA A 111 5.25 12.93 -4.22
CA ALA A 111 5.75 14.16 -3.61
C ALA A 111 7.11 14.58 -4.18
N ARG A 112 8.04 13.62 -4.37
CA ARG A 112 9.33 13.90 -5.02
C ARG A 112 9.14 14.38 -6.46
N LYS A 113 8.21 13.77 -7.21
CA LYS A 113 7.91 14.16 -8.60
C LYS A 113 7.25 15.53 -8.72
N SER A 114 6.46 15.95 -7.72
CA SER A 114 5.83 17.28 -7.75
C SER A 114 6.79 18.40 -7.38
N GLY A 115 7.87 18.09 -6.64
CA GLY A 115 8.89 19.08 -6.27
C GLY A 115 8.44 20.10 -5.22
N ILE A 116 7.35 19.80 -4.49
CA ILE A 116 6.91 20.65 -3.38
C ILE A 116 7.73 20.34 -2.11
N THR A 117 7.80 21.30 -1.19
CA THR A 117 8.37 21.06 0.14
C THR A 117 7.49 20.11 0.91
N MET A 118 8.09 19.07 1.49
CA MET A 118 7.42 18.11 2.36
C MET A 118 7.91 18.25 3.79
N HIS A 119 6.97 18.33 4.73
CA HIS A 119 7.22 18.39 6.17
C HIS A 119 7.16 17.00 6.78
N GLU A 120 8.09 16.73 7.70
CA GLU A 120 8.13 15.47 8.46
C GLU A 120 6.96 15.36 9.44
N SER A 121 6.48 16.49 9.97
CA SER A 121 5.34 16.58 10.89
C SER A 121 4.31 17.59 10.40
N PHE A 122 3.04 17.35 10.76
CA PHE A 122 2.01 18.38 10.71
C PHE A 122 1.96 19.14 12.04
N ASP A 123 2.97 19.97 12.27
CA ASP A 123 3.18 20.70 13.53
C ASP A 123 2.54 22.10 13.51
N GLY A 124 2.72 22.87 14.59
CA GLY A 124 2.11 24.19 14.77
C GLY A 124 2.50 25.19 13.67
N ASP A 125 3.73 25.17 13.18
CA ASP A 125 4.19 26.13 12.16
C ASP A 125 3.61 25.79 10.79
N PHE A 126 3.57 24.50 10.43
CA PHE A 126 2.94 24.07 9.18
C PHE A 126 1.41 24.19 9.25
N ALA A 127 0.80 23.80 10.37
CA ALA A 127 -0.65 23.88 10.59
C ALA A 127 -1.15 25.33 10.65
N ALA A 128 -0.35 26.27 11.15
CA ALA A 128 -0.71 27.69 11.20
C ALA A 128 -0.89 28.33 9.82
N LYS A 129 -0.35 27.71 8.75
CA LYS A 129 -0.57 28.17 7.37
C LYS A 129 -1.98 27.88 6.88
N VAL A 130 -2.66 26.88 7.45
CA VAL A 130 -4.02 26.51 7.06
C VAL A 130 -4.99 27.62 7.45
N ARG A 131 -5.72 28.13 6.45
CA ARG A 131 -6.84 29.04 6.67
C ARG A 131 -8.14 28.26 6.55
N THR A 132 -8.79 28.04 7.69
CA THR A 132 -10.16 27.54 7.74
C THR A 132 -11.07 28.68 8.18
N GLY A 133 -11.66 29.37 7.21
CA GLY A 133 -12.58 30.46 7.48
C GLY A 133 -13.99 29.96 7.80
N PRO A 134 -14.92 30.90 8.09
CA PRO A 134 -16.32 30.57 8.33
C PRO A 134 -16.95 29.77 7.18
N TYR A 135 -16.57 30.07 5.93
CA TYR A 135 -17.07 29.38 4.73
C TYR A 135 -16.63 27.90 4.71
N GLU A 136 -15.36 27.63 4.98
CA GLU A 136 -14.80 26.29 5.03
C GLU A 136 -15.37 25.50 6.23
N TRP A 137 -15.55 26.15 7.38
CA TRP A 137 -16.19 25.54 8.55
C TRP A 137 -17.64 25.13 8.29
N SER A 138 -18.44 25.97 7.61
CA SER A 138 -19.82 25.61 7.25
C SER A 138 -19.87 24.38 6.34
N ARG A 139 -18.85 24.16 5.49
CA ARG A 139 -18.76 23.00 4.59
C ARG A 139 -18.29 21.73 5.31
N MET A 140 -17.50 21.87 6.37
CA MET A 140 -16.91 20.75 7.12
C MET A 140 -17.77 20.26 8.29
N ALA A 141 -18.49 21.15 8.96
CA ALA A 141 -19.26 20.82 10.16
C ALA A 141 -20.52 19.97 9.86
N GLY A 142 -20.81 19.64 8.60
CA GLY A 142 -22.04 18.96 8.20
C GLY A 142 -23.29 19.68 8.73
N ILE A 143 -23.17 20.99 8.96
CA ILE A 143 -24.09 21.73 9.81
C ILE A 143 -25.35 21.95 8.99
N GLN A 144 -26.41 21.20 9.33
CA GLN A 144 -27.77 21.51 8.94
C GLN A 144 -28.27 22.69 9.80
N LEU A 145 -27.51 23.77 9.89
CA LEU A 145 -28.01 25.05 10.40
C LEU A 145 -28.92 25.58 9.30
N GLY A 146 -30.23 25.34 9.51
CA GLY A 146 -31.31 25.77 8.63
C GLY A 146 -31.27 27.26 8.31
N GLY A 147 -31.89 27.62 7.19
CA GLY A 147 -32.03 29.01 6.74
C GLY A 147 -32.93 29.88 7.63
N PRO A 148 -33.47 31.01 7.15
CA PRO A 148 -33.06 31.85 6.03
C PRO A 148 -32.34 33.13 6.52
N SER A 149 -31.55 33.77 5.65
CA SER A 149 -31.19 35.19 5.82
C SER A 149 -31.34 35.89 4.46
N GLY A 150 -32.33 36.77 4.40
CA GLY A 150 -32.82 37.37 3.15
C GLY A 150 -31.91 38.44 2.54
N ASN A 151 -32.08 38.66 1.24
CA ASN A 151 -32.64 39.91 0.68
C ASN A 151 -32.52 39.89 -0.86
N ARG A 152 -33.55 39.40 -1.56
CA ARG A 152 -34.21 40.05 -2.71
C ARG A 152 -35.34 39.19 -3.25
#